data_AF-A0A063Y173-F1
#
_entry.id   AF-A0A063Y173-F1
#
_cell.length_a   1.000
_cell.length_b   1.000
_cell.length_c   1.000
_cell.angle_alpha   90.00
_cell.angle_beta   90.00
_cell.angle_gamma   90.00
#
_symmetry.space_group_name_H-M   'P 1'
#
loop_
_entity.id
_entity.type
_entity.pdbx_description
1 polymer ?
#
loop_
_entity_poly.entity_id
_entity_poly.type
_entity_poly.pdbx_seq_one_letter_code
_entity_poly.pdbx_strand_id
1 'polypeptide(L)'
;MVELSLASAQAALARGFITQAIYDQFAATAYETYPTSEIQTHDAGTWRPDAEGNYSRATHPCFNGEIQGDDVVSCQALSVNERMTAEAQKRKDHGWVPHFGIGYRLTDTSRMYLRYTEMLRYPSMFESTIGFSASLNPWGVKPEHARNWELAYIQDLTPWFPKAEYADLKLTYYHNDIRDVIERDNYFNFRNIERQLLRGIELDGRYDTGGFFTSLGLNYSLENKVCDEHTAAMLTNNRWDVPHHIPSCFKYGYPNGYLLAQAAPDLSINWTLGGRFLNRKLELGSRFTWHKAYKNSDLENYTRYAGRLEDGSYGFTYFANTPFSWDETLLVDAYAHYKINDNLSVELVGTNLTDLYYVDPTTRSPVAAPGRTLKLSLTGRF
;
A
#
# COMPACT_ATOMS: atom_id res chain seq x y z
N MET A 1 12.65 30.26 -33.73
CA MET A 1 11.72 30.61 -34.84
C MET A 1 10.67 31.63 -34.41
N VAL A 2 9.98 31.43 -33.28
CA VAL A 2 9.00 32.42 -32.75
C VAL A 2 9.61 33.82 -32.55
N GLU A 3 10.76 33.93 -31.86
CA GLU A 3 11.44 35.22 -31.67
C GLU A 3 11.81 35.91 -32.99
N LEU A 4 12.28 35.12 -33.98
CA LEU A 4 12.59 35.65 -35.31
C LEU A 4 11.34 36.19 -36.03
N SER A 5 10.20 35.51 -35.86
CA SER A 5 8.92 35.92 -36.45
C SER A 5 8.30 37.16 -35.76
N LEU A 6 8.62 37.38 -34.48
CA LEU A 6 8.13 38.51 -33.68
C LEU A 6 9.05 39.74 -33.71
N ALA A 7 10.28 39.60 -34.21
CA ALA A 7 11.27 40.67 -34.21
C ALA A 7 10.77 41.98 -34.87
N SER A 8 10.00 41.88 -35.96
CA SER A 8 9.40 43.04 -36.64
C SER A 8 8.26 43.67 -35.85
N ALA A 9 7.40 42.86 -35.23
CA ALA A 9 6.32 43.32 -34.36
C ALA A 9 6.86 43.97 -33.08
N GLN A 10 7.93 43.42 -32.51
CA GLN A 10 8.59 43.96 -31.32
C GLN A 10 9.27 45.30 -31.62
N ALA A 11 9.91 45.44 -32.79
CA ALA A 11 10.45 46.72 -33.25
C ALA A 11 9.34 47.76 -33.54
N ALA A 12 8.18 47.34 -34.02
CA ALA A 12 7.02 48.21 -34.23
C ALA A 12 6.41 48.69 -32.90
N LEU A 13 6.31 47.80 -31.91
CA LEU A 13 5.86 48.13 -30.55
C LEU A 13 6.81 49.13 -29.88
N ALA A 14 8.12 48.87 -29.93
CA ALA A 14 9.15 49.74 -29.33
C ALA A 14 9.19 51.15 -29.93
N ARG A 15 8.73 51.31 -31.18
CA ARG A 15 8.62 52.60 -31.88
C ARG A 15 7.21 53.22 -31.80
N GLY A 16 6.28 52.59 -31.08
CA GLY A 16 4.92 53.08 -30.88
C GLY A 16 3.99 52.93 -32.10
N PHE A 17 4.37 52.14 -33.10
CA PHE A 17 3.54 51.90 -34.30
C PHE A 17 2.38 50.94 -34.05
N ILE A 18 2.50 50.07 -33.04
CA ILE A 18 1.43 49.17 -32.60
C ILE A 18 1.30 49.24 -31.08
N THR A 19 0.13 48.89 -30.55
CA THR A 19 -0.13 48.81 -29.11
C THR A 19 0.30 47.45 -28.55
N GLN A 20 0.45 47.36 -27.23
CA GLN A 20 0.75 46.08 -26.55
C GLN A 20 -0.29 45.01 -26.90
N ALA A 21 -1.58 45.36 -26.95
CA ALA A 21 -2.65 44.44 -27.31
C ALA A 21 -2.51 43.85 -28.73
N ILE A 22 -2.03 44.65 -29.69
CA ILE A 22 -1.79 44.18 -31.06
C ILE A 22 -0.53 43.28 -31.10
N TYR A 23 0.52 43.64 -30.37
CA TYR A 23 1.69 42.78 -30.22
C TYR A 23 1.34 41.43 -29.59
N ASP A 24 0.51 41.43 -28.53
CA ASP A 24 0.07 40.21 -27.85
C ASP A 24 -0.74 39.30 -28.80
N GLN A 25 -1.51 39.89 -29.73
CA GLN A 25 -2.23 39.14 -30.75
C GLN A 25 -1.29 38.50 -31.78
N PHE A 26 -0.24 39.21 -32.22
CA PHE A 26 0.80 38.65 -33.08
C PHE A 26 1.62 37.57 -32.36
N ALA A 27 1.95 37.80 -31.07
CA ALA A 27 2.63 36.83 -30.23
C ALA A 27 1.80 35.56 -30.07
N ALA A 28 0.51 35.68 -29.70
CA ALA A 28 -0.41 34.54 -29.59
C ALA A 28 -0.46 33.74 -30.90
N THR A 29 -0.61 34.43 -32.04
CA THR A 29 -0.63 33.78 -33.36
C THR A 29 0.71 33.08 -33.67
N ALA A 30 1.85 33.71 -33.35
CA ALA A 30 3.17 33.11 -33.58
C ALA A 30 3.41 31.89 -32.69
N TYR A 31 2.99 31.93 -31.42
CA TYR A 31 3.08 30.79 -30.50
C TYR A 31 2.14 29.64 -30.91
N GLU A 32 1.01 29.93 -31.56
CA GLU A 32 0.14 28.91 -32.16
C GLU A 32 0.70 28.35 -33.48
N THR A 33 1.39 29.19 -34.27
CA THR A 33 1.83 28.84 -35.63
C THR A 33 3.14 28.06 -35.65
N TYR A 34 4.08 28.39 -34.76
CA TYR A 34 5.39 27.73 -34.74
C TYR A 34 5.46 26.70 -33.62
N PRO A 35 5.81 25.44 -33.92
CA PRO A 35 5.99 24.43 -32.90
C PRO A 35 7.11 24.86 -31.94
N THR A 36 6.82 24.86 -30.63
CA THR A 36 7.79 25.12 -29.55
C THR A 36 8.58 23.88 -29.15
N SER A 37 8.21 22.72 -29.69
CA SER A 37 8.90 21.44 -29.55
C SER A 37 8.79 20.65 -30.86
N GLU A 38 9.81 19.87 -31.19
CA GLU A 38 9.80 18.95 -32.32
C GLU A 38 9.88 17.51 -31.79
N ILE A 39 9.04 16.62 -32.33
CA ILE A 39 9.14 15.19 -32.03
C ILE A 39 10.16 14.59 -32.99
N GLN A 40 11.30 14.16 -32.45
CA GLN A 40 12.30 13.42 -33.20
C GLN A 40 12.26 11.94 -32.80
N THR A 41 12.24 11.06 -33.80
CA THR A 41 12.39 9.61 -33.58
C THR A 41 13.88 9.30 -33.59
N HIS A 42 14.39 8.76 -32.48
CA HIS A 42 15.80 8.40 -32.36
C HIS A 42 15.97 6.88 -32.54
N ASP A 43 16.92 6.46 -33.36
CA ASP A 43 17.25 5.04 -33.58
C ASP A 43 18.20 4.50 -32.49
N ALA A 44 17.99 4.85 -31.21
CA ALA A 44 18.82 4.40 -30.07
C ALA A 44 18.66 2.89 -29.76
N GLY A 45 18.17 2.12 -30.72
CA GLY A 45 17.83 0.71 -30.57
C GLY A 45 16.48 0.46 -29.91
N THR A 46 16.15 -0.82 -29.80
CA THR A 46 14.92 -1.29 -29.16
C THR A 46 15.19 -1.51 -27.67
N TRP A 47 14.44 -0.85 -26.79
CA TRP A 47 14.40 -1.22 -25.38
C TRP A 47 13.77 -2.61 -25.26
N ARG A 48 14.57 -3.61 -24.88
CA ARG A 48 14.15 -5.01 -24.79
C ARG A 48 14.04 -5.46 -23.34
N PRO A 49 13.08 -6.34 -23.03
CA PRO A 49 13.04 -6.98 -21.73
C PRO A 49 14.17 -8.02 -21.60
N ASP A 50 14.45 -8.42 -20.38
CA ASP A 50 15.31 -9.57 -20.07
C ASP A 50 14.61 -10.92 -20.36
N ALA A 51 15.27 -12.02 -19.98
CA ALA A 51 14.76 -13.38 -20.23
C ALA A 51 13.46 -13.69 -19.47
N GLU A 52 13.15 -12.93 -18.43
CA GLU A 52 11.95 -13.04 -17.60
C GLU A 52 10.85 -12.05 -18.01
N GLY A 53 11.07 -11.24 -19.06
CA GLY A 53 10.11 -10.23 -19.50
C GLY A 53 10.21 -8.91 -18.74
N ASN A 54 11.25 -8.70 -17.93
CA ASN A 54 11.42 -7.51 -17.12
C ASN A 54 12.19 -6.42 -17.86
N TYR A 55 11.80 -5.18 -17.63
CA TYR A 55 12.41 -4.00 -18.25
C TYR A 55 13.19 -3.23 -17.18
N SER A 56 14.24 -2.51 -17.59
CA SER A 56 15.05 -1.71 -16.67
C SER A 56 15.28 -0.33 -17.23
N ARG A 57 15.33 0.70 -16.37
CA ARG A 57 15.75 2.04 -16.81
C ARG A 57 17.21 2.09 -17.22
N ALA A 58 18.06 1.22 -16.65
CA ALA A 58 19.48 1.16 -17.02
C ALA A 58 19.69 0.79 -18.50
N THR A 59 18.73 0.09 -19.12
CA THR A 59 18.77 -0.30 -20.54
C THR A 59 17.89 0.59 -21.43
N HIS A 60 17.28 1.63 -20.86
CA HIS A 60 16.38 2.52 -21.58
C HIS A 60 17.14 3.77 -22.08
N PRO A 61 17.16 4.07 -23.39
CA PRO A 61 17.93 5.19 -23.95
C PRO A 61 17.66 6.58 -23.34
N CYS A 62 16.42 6.83 -22.92
CA CYS A 62 16.05 8.07 -22.23
C CYS A 62 16.59 8.20 -20.79
N PHE A 63 17.00 7.10 -20.15
CA PHE A 63 17.37 7.07 -18.73
C PHE A 63 18.82 6.61 -18.49
N ASN A 64 19.42 5.92 -19.45
CA ASN A 64 20.82 5.47 -19.40
C ASN A 64 21.83 6.56 -19.81
N GLY A 65 21.33 7.71 -20.30
CA GLY A 65 22.12 8.86 -20.73
C GLY A 65 22.50 8.89 -22.20
N GLU A 66 21.98 7.99 -23.02
CA GLU A 66 22.21 7.96 -24.47
C GLU A 66 21.48 9.10 -25.18
N ILE A 67 20.26 9.43 -24.75
CA ILE A 67 19.49 10.58 -25.23
C ILE A 67 19.52 11.66 -24.13
N GLN A 68 20.50 12.56 -24.21
CA GLN A 68 20.67 13.71 -23.30
C GLN A 68 20.92 15.02 -24.08
N GLY A 69 20.39 16.13 -23.57
CA GLY A 69 20.64 17.49 -24.05
C GLY A 69 19.72 18.51 -23.39
N ASP A 70 20.16 19.77 -23.29
CA ASP A 70 19.36 20.86 -22.67
C ASP A 70 18.04 21.13 -23.41
N ASP A 71 17.92 20.67 -24.66
CA ASP A 71 16.73 20.81 -25.52
C ASP A 71 15.76 19.60 -25.46
N VAL A 72 16.08 18.54 -24.71
CA VAL A 72 15.22 17.35 -24.59
C VAL A 72 14.19 17.57 -23.49
N VAL A 73 12.99 18.00 -23.90
CA VAL A 73 11.88 18.28 -22.98
C VAL A 73 11.11 17.02 -22.55
N SER A 74 11.13 15.95 -23.35
CA SER A 74 10.42 14.68 -23.07
C SER A 74 11.06 13.55 -23.87
N CYS A 75 11.08 12.34 -23.31
CA CYS A 75 11.63 11.15 -23.97
C CYS A 75 10.85 9.90 -23.53
N GLN A 76 10.39 9.12 -24.50
CA GLN A 76 9.62 7.89 -24.28
C GLN A 76 9.98 6.85 -25.34
N ALA A 77 9.98 5.57 -24.96
CA ALA A 77 10.02 4.45 -25.88
C ALA A 77 8.61 4.16 -26.42
N LEU A 78 8.50 4.00 -27.73
CA LEU A 78 7.28 3.58 -28.42
C LEU A 78 7.15 2.05 -28.35
N SER A 79 5.91 1.58 -28.14
CA SER A 79 5.64 0.14 -28.04
C SER A 79 5.82 -0.57 -29.40
N VAL A 80 6.67 -1.59 -29.41
CA VAL A 80 6.78 -2.53 -30.52
C VAL A 80 6.04 -3.81 -30.12
N ASN A 81 4.92 -4.08 -30.76
CA ASN A 81 4.08 -5.22 -30.42
C ASN A 81 4.59 -6.49 -31.11
N GLU A 82 4.95 -7.49 -30.31
CA GLU A 82 5.26 -8.84 -30.78
C GLU A 82 4.14 -9.80 -30.36
N ARG A 83 3.72 -10.68 -31.27
CA ARG A 83 2.73 -11.71 -30.97
C ARG A 83 3.43 -12.95 -30.47
N MET A 84 3.21 -13.28 -29.21
CA MET A 84 3.65 -14.54 -28.62
C MET A 84 2.46 -15.49 -28.50
N THR A 85 2.69 -16.77 -28.78
CA THR A 85 1.69 -17.80 -28.50
C THR A 85 1.82 -18.18 -27.03
N ALA A 86 0.78 -17.92 -26.24
CA ALA A 86 0.69 -18.35 -24.86
C ALA A 86 -0.21 -19.57 -24.76
N GLU A 87 0.34 -20.70 -24.33
CA GLU A 87 -0.42 -21.94 -24.13
C GLU A 87 -0.58 -22.23 -22.64
N ALA A 88 -1.74 -22.76 -22.27
CA ALA A 88 -1.96 -23.25 -20.92
C ALA A 88 -1.11 -24.51 -20.71
N GLN A 89 -0.09 -24.40 -19.86
CA GLN A 89 0.83 -25.50 -19.56
C GLN A 89 0.61 -26.02 -18.14
N LYS A 90 0.79 -27.34 -17.97
CA LYS A 90 0.83 -27.94 -16.63
C LYS A 90 2.11 -27.48 -15.94
N ARG A 91 1.97 -26.68 -14.88
CA ARG A 91 3.09 -26.27 -14.02
C ARG A 91 3.17 -27.17 -12.80
N LYS A 92 4.40 -27.53 -12.42
CA LYS A 92 4.73 -28.23 -11.18
C LYS A 92 6.01 -27.61 -10.66
N ASP A 93 6.04 -27.36 -9.36
CA ASP A 93 7.19 -26.77 -8.71
C ASP A 93 7.35 -27.35 -7.30
N HIS A 94 8.48 -27.10 -6.67
CA HIS A 94 8.84 -27.59 -5.35
C HIS A 94 9.81 -26.61 -4.68
N GLY A 95 9.88 -26.65 -3.35
CA GLY A 95 10.84 -25.84 -2.63
C GLY A 95 10.92 -26.25 -1.17
N TRP A 96 12.00 -25.82 -0.53
CA TRP A 96 12.30 -26.10 0.86
C TRP A 96 12.12 -24.83 1.68
N VAL A 97 11.49 -24.95 2.85
CA VAL A 97 11.12 -23.83 3.72
C VAL A 97 11.57 -24.10 5.17
N PRO A 98 12.81 -23.75 5.54
CA PRO A 98 13.30 -23.94 6.89
C PRO A 98 12.56 -23.08 7.91
N HIS A 99 12.48 -23.61 9.12
CA HIS A 99 11.93 -22.93 10.28
C HIS A 99 12.88 -23.15 11.46
N PHE A 100 13.20 -22.06 12.16
CA PHE A 100 14.11 -22.08 13.29
C PHE A 100 13.59 -21.17 14.41
N GLY A 101 13.79 -21.58 15.66
CA GLY A 101 13.38 -20.79 16.81
C GLY A 101 14.28 -21.05 18.01
N ILE A 102 14.66 -19.98 18.69
CA ILE A 102 15.36 -20.03 19.97
C ILE A 102 14.50 -19.27 20.98
N GLY A 103 14.17 -19.92 22.10
CA GLY A 103 13.59 -19.27 23.26
C GLY A 103 14.58 -19.28 24.42
N TYR A 104 14.69 -18.17 25.14
CA TYR A 104 15.52 -18.08 26.34
C TYR A 104 14.72 -17.47 27.49
N ARG A 105 14.79 -18.12 28.66
CA ARG A 105 14.20 -17.62 29.89
C ARG A 105 15.27 -16.81 30.64
N LEU A 106 15.10 -15.50 30.65
CA LEU A 106 16.04 -14.54 31.25
C LEU A 106 15.96 -14.58 32.77
N THR A 107 14.75 -14.63 33.32
CA THR A 107 14.45 -14.75 34.75
C THR A 107 13.23 -15.65 34.94
N ASP A 108 12.74 -15.81 36.18
CA ASP A 108 11.47 -16.48 36.43
C ASP A 108 10.25 -15.73 35.84
N THR A 109 10.41 -14.44 35.50
CA THR A 109 9.33 -13.56 35.02
C THR A 109 9.55 -13.03 33.61
N SER A 110 10.74 -13.16 33.03
CA SER A 110 11.02 -12.65 31.69
C SER A 110 11.57 -13.71 30.75
N ARG A 111 11.13 -13.64 29.50
CA ARG A 111 11.57 -14.53 28.43
C ARG A 111 11.71 -13.76 27.13
N MET A 112 12.61 -14.22 26.27
CA MET A 112 12.74 -13.74 24.91
C MET A 112 12.66 -14.91 23.94
N TYR A 113 12.27 -14.63 22.70
CA TYR A 113 12.49 -15.58 21.61
C TYR A 113 12.90 -14.87 20.34
N LEU A 114 13.69 -15.59 19.54
CA LEU A 114 13.99 -15.26 18.15
C LEU A 114 13.43 -16.38 17.27
N ARG A 115 12.69 -16.02 16.23
CA ARG A 115 12.12 -16.95 15.27
C ARG A 115 12.49 -16.54 13.86
N TYR A 116 12.85 -17.53 13.05
CA TYR A 116 13.01 -17.44 11.61
C TYR A 116 12.08 -18.45 10.93
N THR A 117 11.29 -18.01 9.96
CA THR A 117 10.41 -18.89 9.18
C THR A 117 10.42 -18.53 7.72
N GLU A 118 10.43 -19.54 6.85
CA GLU A 118 10.22 -19.36 5.43
C GLU A 118 8.86 -19.91 4.98
N MET A 119 8.27 -19.33 3.94
CA MET A 119 7.04 -19.84 3.33
C MET A 119 7.08 -19.67 1.82
N LEU A 120 6.57 -20.66 1.09
CA LEU A 120 6.37 -20.57 -0.36
C LEU A 120 4.87 -20.52 -0.67
N ARG A 121 4.44 -19.54 -1.46
CA ARG A 121 3.10 -19.50 -2.06
C ARG A 121 3.22 -19.79 -3.54
N TYR A 122 2.78 -20.98 -3.96
CA TYR A 122 2.72 -21.32 -5.38
C TYR A 122 1.61 -20.50 -6.07
N PRO A 123 1.79 -20.16 -7.36
CA PRO A 123 0.75 -19.49 -8.14
C PRO A 123 -0.56 -20.27 -8.08
N SER A 124 -1.65 -19.56 -7.83
CA SER A 124 -2.99 -20.11 -7.86
C SER A 124 -3.42 -20.45 -9.29
N MET A 125 -4.54 -21.19 -9.40
CA MET A 125 -5.18 -21.44 -10.70
C MET A 125 -5.56 -20.12 -11.39
N PHE A 126 -6.03 -19.11 -10.64
CA PHE A 126 -6.39 -17.81 -11.18
C PHE A 126 -5.18 -17.06 -11.76
N GLU A 127 -4.02 -17.14 -11.09
CA GLU A 127 -2.76 -16.51 -11.55
C GLU A 127 -2.09 -17.28 -12.70
N SER A 128 -2.55 -18.49 -13.01
CA SER A 128 -1.97 -19.39 -14.01
C SER A 128 -2.89 -19.69 -15.20
N THR A 129 -4.08 -19.08 -15.26
CA THR A 129 -5.08 -19.33 -16.32
C THR A 129 -5.70 -18.03 -16.84
N ILE A 130 -6.44 -18.12 -17.95
CA ILE A 130 -7.21 -16.99 -18.49
C ILE A 130 -8.55 -16.88 -17.76
N GLY A 131 -8.93 -15.66 -17.39
CA GLY A 131 -10.23 -15.35 -16.80
C GLY A 131 -10.62 -13.90 -17.01
N PHE A 132 -11.75 -13.48 -16.44
CA PHE A 132 -12.29 -12.12 -16.57
C PHE A 132 -11.27 -11.00 -16.22
N SER A 133 -10.33 -11.31 -15.34
CA SER A 133 -9.39 -10.36 -14.74
C SER A 133 -7.95 -10.90 -14.76
N ALA A 134 -7.68 -11.85 -15.67
CA ALA A 134 -6.45 -12.63 -15.74
C ALA A 134 -6.09 -13.00 -17.19
N SER A 135 -4.85 -12.73 -17.58
CA SER A 135 -4.25 -13.05 -18.89
C SER A 135 -3.08 -14.03 -18.73
N LEU A 136 -2.79 -14.82 -19.76
CA LEU A 136 -1.58 -15.64 -19.76
C LEU A 136 -0.34 -14.78 -19.99
N ASN A 137 0.59 -14.86 -19.05
CA ASN A 137 1.93 -14.33 -19.21
C ASN A 137 2.84 -15.38 -19.90
N PRO A 138 3.48 -15.07 -21.05
CA PRO A 138 4.37 -16.00 -21.73
C PRO A 138 5.63 -16.37 -20.93
N TRP A 139 6.10 -15.51 -20.04
CA TRP A 139 7.25 -15.78 -19.14
C TRP A 139 6.85 -16.59 -17.90
N GLY A 140 5.56 -16.64 -17.59
CA GLY A 140 5.02 -17.32 -16.44
C GLY A 140 5.28 -16.63 -15.11
N VAL A 141 4.96 -17.34 -14.03
CA VAL A 141 5.08 -16.86 -12.66
C VAL A 141 5.73 -17.94 -11.80
N LYS A 142 6.63 -17.51 -10.93
CA LYS A 142 7.34 -18.30 -9.93
C LYS A 142 6.58 -18.25 -8.59
N PRO A 143 6.79 -19.22 -7.68
CA PRO A 143 6.27 -19.14 -6.32
C PRO A 143 6.82 -17.92 -5.58
N GLU A 144 5.97 -17.27 -4.79
CA GLU A 144 6.40 -16.21 -3.87
C GLU A 144 7.16 -16.84 -2.70
N HIS A 145 8.24 -16.21 -2.24
CA HIS A 145 9.07 -16.71 -1.15
C HIS A 145 9.18 -15.70 -0.02
N ALA A 146 8.48 -15.95 1.08
CA ALA A 146 8.52 -15.13 2.29
C ALA A 146 9.62 -15.60 3.25
N ARG A 147 10.39 -14.67 3.80
CA ARG A 147 11.40 -14.88 4.85
C ARG A 147 11.11 -13.95 6.02
N ASN A 148 10.78 -14.54 7.16
CA ASN A 148 10.28 -13.79 8.30
C ASN A 148 11.21 -13.97 9.49
N TRP A 149 11.60 -12.84 10.09
CA TRP A 149 12.28 -12.76 11.37
C TRP A 149 11.37 -12.11 12.40
N GLU A 150 11.33 -12.69 13.58
CA GLU A 150 10.56 -12.18 14.71
C GLU A 150 11.38 -12.28 15.99
N LEU A 151 11.57 -11.14 16.65
CA LEU A 151 12.21 -11.06 17.95
C LEU A 151 11.18 -10.55 18.96
N ALA A 152 10.93 -11.30 20.02
CA ALA A 152 10.01 -10.87 21.05
C ALA A 152 10.62 -10.94 22.45
N TYR A 153 10.20 -10.00 23.29
CA TYR A 153 10.43 -9.96 24.71
C TYR A 153 9.09 -10.02 25.45
N ILE A 154 8.99 -10.89 26.45
CA ILE A 154 7.79 -11.07 27.27
C ILE A 154 8.18 -10.92 28.74
N GLN A 155 7.39 -10.12 29.45
CA GLN A 155 7.54 -9.86 30.87
C GLN A 155 6.23 -10.15 31.60
N ASP A 156 6.30 -11.03 32.59
CA ASP A 156 5.31 -11.17 33.63
C ASP A 156 5.57 -10.10 34.71
N LEU A 157 4.63 -9.19 34.86
CA LEU A 157 4.62 -8.08 35.80
C LEU A 157 3.86 -8.43 37.09
N THR A 158 3.25 -9.62 37.18
CA THR A 158 2.40 -10.03 38.32
C THR A 158 3.12 -9.88 39.66
N PRO A 159 4.42 -10.22 39.80
CA PRO A 159 5.13 -10.03 41.07
C PRO A 159 5.27 -8.56 41.52
N TRP A 160 5.10 -7.59 40.61
CA TRP A 160 5.13 -6.15 40.93
C TRP A 160 3.74 -5.60 41.28
N PHE A 161 2.68 -6.38 41.03
CA PHE A 161 1.30 -6.02 41.30
C PHE A 161 0.62 -7.09 42.17
N PRO A 162 0.73 -7.02 43.51
CA PRO A 162 0.24 -8.08 44.41
C PRO A 162 -1.26 -8.43 44.32
N LYS A 163 -2.07 -7.57 43.69
CA LYS A 163 -3.51 -7.78 43.47
C LYS A 163 -3.84 -8.27 42.06
N ALA A 164 -2.85 -8.40 41.18
CA ALA A 164 -3.05 -8.87 39.82
C ALA A 164 -3.15 -10.41 39.81
N GLU A 165 -4.17 -10.93 39.15
CA GLU A 165 -4.22 -12.34 38.72
C GLU A 165 -3.36 -12.54 37.47
N TYR A 166 -3.34 -11.53 36.58
CA TYR A 166 -2.50 -11.50 35.39
C TYR A 166 -1.97 -10.08 35.18
N ALA A 167 -0.69 -9.96 34.83
CA ALA A 167 -0.10 -8.73 34.34
C ALA A 167 1.03 -9.09 33.38
N ASP A 168 0.78 -9.09 32.08
CA ASP A 168 1.77 -9.51 31.07
C ASP A 168 1.99 -8.41 30.04
N LEU A 169 3.24 -8.27 29.60
CA LEU A 169 3.64 -7.41 28.50
C LEU A 169 4.44 -8.23 27.47
N LYS A 170 4.13 -8.11 26.19
CA LYS A 170 4.88 -8.66 25.08
C LYS A 170 5.21 -7.54 24.09
N LEU A 171 6.48 -7.38 23.80
CA LEU A 171 6.98 -6.51 22.74
C LEU A 171 7.59 -7.39 21.64
N THR A 172 7.15 -7.21 20.41
CA THR A 172 7.59 -7.97 19.24
C THR A 172 8.12 -7.02 18.18
N TYR A 173 9.27 -7.32 17.60
CA TYR A 173 9.75 -6.73 16.35
C TYR A 173 9.64 -7.78 15.26
N TYR A 174 9.01 -7.42 14.13
CA TYR A 174 8.90 -8.28 12.96
C TYR A 174 9.60 -7.67 11.76
N HIS A 175 10.18 -8.55 10.94
CA HIS A 175 10.75 -8.23 9.63
C HIS A 175 10.38 -9.34 8.66
N ASN A 176 9.58 -9.01 7.66
CA ASN A 176 9.07 -9.93 6.65
C ASN A 176 9.51 -9.43 5.27
N ASP A 177 10.29 -10.26 4.59
CA ASP A 177 10.82 -10.03 3.25
C ASP A 177 10.22 -11.08 2.31
N ILE A 178 9.29 -10.65 1.46
CA ILE A 178 8.63 -11.50 0.47
C ILE A 178 9.24 -11.21 -0.89
N ARG A 179 9.82 -12.24 -1.51
CA ARG A 179 10.38 -12.17 -2.86
C ARG A 179 9.43 -12.79 -3.86
N ASP A 180 9.56 -12.35 -5.10
CA ASP A 180 8.77 -12.84 -6.22
C ASP A 180 7.25 -12.71 -5.99
N VAL A 181 6.79 -11.62 -5.37
CA VAL A 181 5.36 -11.43 -5.05
C VAL A 181 4.55 -11.39 -6.35
N ILE A 182 3.48 -12.16 -6.44
CA ILE A 182 2.66 -12.24 -7.65
C ILE A 182 1.69 -11.05 -7.65
N GLU A 183 1.91 -10.13 -8.57
CA GLU A 183 1.07 -8.96 -8.79
C GLU A 183 0.59 -8.95 -10.25
N ARG A 184 -0.50 -8.22 -10.49
CA ARG A 184 -1.10 -8.07 -11.80
C ARG A 184 -0.89 -6.67 -12.35
N ASP A 185 -0.54 -6.58 -13.62
CA ASP A 185 -0.43 -5.32 -14.34
C ASP A 185 -1.76 -4.84 -14.96
N ASN A 186 -1.70 -3.73 -15.71
CA ASN A 186 -2.85 -3.12 -16.39
C ASN A 186 -3.37 -3.94 -17.58
N TYR A 187 -2.60 -4.90 -18.08
CA TYR A 187 -2.99 -5.82 -19.15
C TYR A 187 -3.50 -7.16 -18.61
N PHE A 188 -3.73 -7.21 -17.29
CA PHE A 188 -4.17 -8.37 -16.54
C PHE A 188 -3.18 -9.54 -16.55
N ASN A 189 -1.91 -9.29 -16.89
CA ASN A 189 -0.86 -10.29 -16.78
C ASN A 189 -0.36 -10.36 -15.34
N PHE A 190 -0.24 -11.58 -14.83
CA PHE A 190 0.45 -11.83 -13.56
C PHE A 190 1.94 -11.91 -13.79
N ARG A 191 2.71 -11.29 -12.90
CA ARG A 191 4.17 -11.32 -12.87
C ARG A 191 4.67 -11.30 -11.44
N ASN A 192 5.90 -11.75 -11.25
CA ASN A 192 6.59 -11.64 -9.98
C ASN A 192 7.22 -10.24 -9.88
N ILE A 193 6.79 -9.45 -8.91
CA ILE A 193 7.51 -8.24 -8.51
C ILE A 193 8.66 -8.64 -7.60
N GLU A 194 9.77 -7.90 -7.64
CA GLU A 194 11.02 -8.31 -6.99
C GLU A 194 10.89 -8.52 -5.47
N ARG A 195 10.20 -7.62 -4.76
CA ARG A 195 10.15 -7.64 -3.30
C ARG A 195 8.98 -6.88 -2.68
N GLN A 196 8.37 -7.43 -1.64
CA GLN A 196 7.61 -6.69 -0.63
C GLN A 196 8.31 -6.78 0.72
N LEU A 197 8.51 -5.64 1.38
CA LEU A 197 9.19 -5.52 2.66
C LEU A 197 8.25 -4.92 3.70
N LEU A 198 8.01 -5.68 4.78
CA LEU A 198 7.19 -5.30 5.92
C LEU A 198 8.04 -5.38 7.20
N ARG A 199 8.15 -4.28 7.95
CA ARG A 199 8.75 -4.30 9.30
C ARG A 199 7.97 -3.43 10.25
N GLY A 200 7.94 -3.84 11.51
CA GLY A 200 7.20 -3.10 12.52
C GLY A 200 7.40 -3.65 13.91
N ILE A 201 6.67 -3.03 14.83
CA ILE A 201 6.68 -3.35 16.25
C ILE A 201 5.25 -3.62 16.68
N GLU A 202 5.05 -4.70 17.42
CA GLU A 202 3.78 -5.03 18.07
C GLU A 202 3.97 -5.00 19.59
N LEU A 203 3.01 -4.43 20.29
CA LEU A 203 2.95 -4.40 21.75
C LEU A 203 1.60 -4.97 22.20
N ASP A 204 1.66 -6.04 22.98
CA ASP A 204 0.50 -6.64 23.63
C ASP A 204 0.67 -6.53 25.15
N GLY A 205 -0.34 -6.00 25.82
CA GLY A 205 -0.38 -5.87 27.27
C GLY A 205 -1.72 -6.36 27.80
N ARG A 206 -1.70 -7.03 28.95
CA ARG A 206 -2.92 -7.34 29.70
C ARG A 206 -2.70 -7.18 31.19
N TYR A 207 -3.76 -6.79 31.89
CA TYR A 207 -3.78 -6.67 33.33
C TYR A 207 -5.17 -7.05 33.85
N ASP A 208 -5.26 -7.91 34.86
CA ASP A 208 -6.52 -8.36 35.45
C ASP A 208 -6.32 -8.57 36.97
N THR A 209 -7.24 -8.05 37.78
CA THR A 209 -7.29 -8.22 39.24
C THR A 209 -8.45 -9.13 39.69
N GLY A 210 -9.10 -9.80 38.74
CA GLY A 210 -10.36 -10.51 38.89
C GLY A 210 -11.58 -9.58 38.82
N GLY A 211 -11.51 -8.41 39.47
CA GLY A 211 -12.56 -7.39 39.50
C GLY A 211 -12.42 -6.30 38.44
N PHE A 212 -11.20 -5.93 38.06
CA PHE A 212 -10.90 -4.99 36.99
C PHE A 212 -9.96 -5.64 35.99
N PHE A 213 -10.19 -5.42 34.70
CA PHE A 213 -9.30 -5.89 33.63
C PHE A 213 -9.10 -4.84 32.54
N THR A 214 -7.94 -4.90 31.90
CA THR A 214 -7.61 -4.11 30.72
C THR A 214 -6.68 -4.90 29.80
N SER A 215 -6.81 -4.69 28.50
CA SER A 215 -5.89 -5.24 27.50
C SER A 215 -5.60 -4.20 26.43
N LEU A 216 -4.34 -4.08 26.03
CA LEU A 216 -3.86 -3.16 25.02
C LEU A 216 -3.12 -3.95 23.94
N GLY A 217 -3.53 -3.80 22.68
CA GLY A 217 -2.77 -4.26 21.51
C GLY A 217 -2.42 -3.06 20.65
N LEU A 218 -1.17 -2.94 20.23
CA LEU A 218 -0.68 -1.87 19.36
C LEU A 218 0.19 -2.50 18.27
N ASN A 219 -0.04 -2.13 17.02
CA ASN A 219 0.84 -2.46 15.89
C ASN A 219 1.30 -1.17 15.22
N TYR A 220 2.61 -0.98 15.13
CA TYR A 220 3.27 0.13 14.46
C TYR A 220 4.14 -0.37 13.31
N SER A 221 3.66 -0.17 12.08
CA SER A 221 4.40 -0.47 10.84
C SER A 221 5.44 0.62 10.60
N LEU A 222 6.72 0.23 10.66
CA LEU A 222 7.86 1.10 10.40
C LEU A 222 8.14 1.24 8.90
N GLU A 223 7.85 0.20 8.13
CA GLU A 223 8.02 0.19 6.69
C GLU A 223 7.09 -0.85 6.07
N ASN A 224 6.41 -0.43 5.00
CA ASN A 224 5.64 -1.28 4.10
C ASN A 224 5.91 -0.77 2.69
N LYS A 225 6.81 -1.45 1.97
CA LYS A 225 7.27 -1.05 0.64
C LYS A 225 7.24 -2.22 -0.32
N VAL A 226 6.96 -1.89 -1.57
CA VAL A 226 7.03 -2.81 -2.70
C VAL A 226 8.10 -2.29 -3.64
N CYS A 227 9.11 -3.10 -3.92
CA CYS A 227 10.21 -2.75 -4.79
C CYS A 227 10.17 -3.58 -6.07
N ASP A 228 10.26 -2.90 -7.22
CA ASP A 228 10.26 -3.52 -8.53
C ASP A 228 10.78 -2.55 -9.61
N GLU A 229 11.94 -2.84 -10.20
CA GLU A 229 12.52 -1.96 -11.22
C GLU A 229 11.70 -1.99 -12.52
N HIS A 230 11.14 -3.13 -12.93
CA HIS A 230 10.27 -3.21 -14.11
C HIS A 230 9.06 -2.29 -13.98
N THR A 231 8.32 -2.36 -12.88
CA THR A 231 7.14 -1.51 -12.68
C THR A 231 7.53 -0.05 -12.70
N ALA A 232 8.60 0.31 -11.99
CA ALA A 232 9.09 1.68 -11.95
C ALA A 232 9.51 2.17 -13.34
N ALA A 233 10.20 1.34 -14.13
CA ALA A 233 10.63 1.65 -15.49
C ALA A 233 9.44 1.85 -16.43
N MET A 234 8.47 0.93 -16.43
CA MET A 234 7.27 1.01 -17.27
C MET A 234 6.41 2.23 -16.94
N LEU A 235 6.25 2.56 -15.65
CA LEU A 235 5.53 3.76 -15.23
C LEU A 235 6.29 5.05 -15.56
N THR A 236 7.62 5.02 -15.60
CA THR A 236 8.44 6.18 -15.99
C THR A 236 8.41 6.39 -17.51
N ASN A 237 8.38 5.33 -18.32
CA ASN A 237 8.39 5.44 -19.78
C ASN A 237 7.20 6.25 -20.35
N ASN A 238 6.02 6.12 -19.74
CA ASN A 238 4.81 6.80 -20.20
C ASN A 238 4.68 8.27 -19.68
N ARG A 239 5.78 8.92 -19.29
CA ARG A 239 5.74 10.23 -18.59
C ARG A 239 6.67 11.25 -19.25
N TRP A 240 6.15 12.46 -19.40
CA TRP A 240 6.75 13.54 -20.21
C TRP A 240 7.57 14.56 -19.40
N ASP A 241 7.56 14.51 -18.07
CA ASP A 241 8.20 15.53 -17.21
C ASP A 241 9.42 14.96 -16.44
N VAL A 242 10.57 14.91 -17.10
CA VAL A 242 11.89 14.72 -16.46
C VAL A 242 12.17 15.97 -15.60
N PRO A 243 12.47 15.84 -14.28
CA PRO A 243 13.33 14.82 -13.70
C PRO A 243 12.70 13.92 -12.61
N HIS A 244 11.37 13.77 -12.55
CA HIS A 244 10.74 13.07 -11.43
C HIS A 244 10.64 11.56 -11.68
N HIS A 245 11.67 10.81 -11.30
CA HIS A 245 11.70 9.35 -11.44
C HIS A 245 10.77 8.65 -10.45
N ILE A 246 9.99 7.69 -10.94
CA ILE A 246 9.22 6.76 -10.09
C ILE A 246 10.20 5.96 -9.23
N PRO A 247 10.08 5.91 -7.89
CA PRO A 247 11.05 5.18 -7.09
C PRO A 247 10.98 3.66 -7.38
N SER A 248 12.13 2.99 -7.37
CA SER A 248 12.21 1.51 -7.47
C SER A 248 11.63 0.81 -6.24
N CYS A 249 11.30 1.55 -5.17
CA CYS A 249 10.56 1.06 -4.01
C CYS A 249 9.45 2.06 -3.68
N PHE A 250 8.21 1.61 -3.71
CA PHE A 250 7.01 2.42 -3.52
C PHE A 250 6.28 2.02 -2.22
N LYS A 251 5.85 3.00 -1.42
CA LYS A 251 5.09 2.72 -0.19
C LYS A 251 3.75 2.06 -0.51
N TYR A 252 3.45 0.94 0.16
CA TYR A 252 2.27 0.08 -0.01
C TYR A 252 2.11 -0.65 -1.35
N GLY A 253 2.67 -0.15 -2.46
CA GLY A 253 2.53 -0.77 -3.77
C GLY A 253 2.45 0.25 -4.90
N TYR A 254 2.61 -0.21 -6.13
CA TYR A 254 2.51 0.67 -7.30
C TYR A 254 1.05 0.93 -7.71
N PRO A 255 0.75 2.09 -8.34
CA PRO A 255 -0.56 2.40 -8.90
C PRO A 255 -1.10 1.30 -9.82
N ASN A 256 -2.41 1.05 -9.74
CA ASN A 256 -3.15 -0.06 -10.39
C ASN A 256 -2.80 -1.49 -9.91
N GLY A 257 -1.79 -1.65 -9.05
CA GLY A 257 -1.49 -2.93 -8.38
C GLY A 257 -2.54 -3.30 -7.33
N TYR A 258 -2.57 -4.57 -6.94
CA TYR A 258 -3.40 -5.05 -5.84
C TYR A 258 -2.85 -4.58 -4.47
N LEU A 259 -1.53 -4.60 -4.29
CA LEU A 259 -0.88 -4.33 -3.00
C LEU A 259 -1.18 -2.92 -2.49
N LEU A 260 -1.17 -1.92 -3.37
CA LEU A 260 -1.46 -0.52 -2.99
C LEU A 260 -2.85 -0.37 -2.36
N ALA A 261 -3.83 -1.12 -2.87
CA ALA A 261 -5.21 -1.09 -2.39
C ALA A 261 -5.48 -2.09 -1.25
N GLN A 262 -4.46 -2.78 -0.77
CA GLN A 262 -4.48 -3.63 0.43
C GLN A 262 -3.59 -3.04 1.54
N ALA A 263 -3.29 -1.74 1.46
CA ALA A 263 -2.51 -1.04 2.47
C ALA A 263 -3.15 -1.20 3.86
N ALA A 264 -2.33 -1.48 4.86
CA ALA A 264 -2.71 -1.48 6.26
C ALA A 264 -2.30 -0.16 6.93
N PRO A 265 -2.95 0.28 8.03
CA PRO A 265 -2.55 1.46 8.77
C PRO A 265 -1.12 1.37 9.33
N ASP A 266 -0.39 2.48 9.28
CA ASP A 266 0.95 2.58 9.89
C ASP A 266 0.89 2.40 11.42
N LEU A 267 -0.22 2.78 12.06
CA LEU A 267 -0.45 2.57 13.48
C LEU A 267 -1.90 2.17 13.72
N SER A 268 -2.08 1.09 14.48
CA SER A 268 -3.39 0.63 14.97
C SER A 268 -3.29 0.28 16.45
N ILE A 269 -4.33 0.64 17.20
CA ILE A 269 -4.42 0.46 18.65
C ILE A 269 -5.79 -0.13 18.98
N ASN A 270 -5.79 -1.21 19.75
CA ASN A 270 -6.98 -1.84 20.31
C ASN A 270 -6.85 -1.84 21.82
N TRP A 271 -7.72 -1.12 22.52
CA TRP A 271 -7.71 -1.05 23.96
C TRP A 271 -9.06 -1.48 24.53
N THR A 272 -9.06 -2.41 25.48
CA THR A 272 -10.25 -2.82 26.21
C THR A 272 -10.07 -2.50 27.68
N LEU A 273 -11.10 -1.93 28.30
CA LEU A 273 -11.18 -1.70 29.74
C LEU A 273 -12.50 -2.32 30.24
N GLY A 274 -12.47 -2.98 31.38
CA GLY A 274 -13.71 -3.52 31.96
C GLY A 274 -13.60 -3.90 33.43
N GLY A 275 -14.76 -4.24 33.99
CA GLY A 275 -14.92 -4.61 35.37
C GLY A 275 -15.95 -5.71 35.57
N ARG A 276 -15.74 -6.52 36.61
CA ARG A 276 -16.60 -7.61 37.03
C ARG A 276 -17.17 -7.31 38.41
N PHE A 277 -18.50 -7.36 38.51
CA PHE A 277 -19.29 -7.01 39.69
C PHE A 277 -20.23 -8.16 40.07
N LEU A 278 -20.90 -8.02 41.21
CA LEU A 278 -21.91 -8.99 41.69
C LEU A 278 -21.38 -10.42 41.72
N ASN A 279 -20.21 -10.63 42.32
CA ASN A 279 -19.50 -11.92 42.33
C ASN A 279 -19.29 -12.48 40.90
N ARG A 280 -18.84 -11.62 39.97
CA ARG A 280 -18.60 -11.93 38.55
C ARG A 280 -19.86 -12.35 37.77
N LYS A 281 -21.06 -11.98 38.25
CA LYS A 281 -22.31 -12.13 37.48
C LYS A 281 -22.52 -11.00 36.48
N LEU A 282 -22.02 -9.80 36.77
CA LEU A 282 -22.11 -8.65 35.87
C LEU A 282 -20.71 -8.29 35.38
N GLU A 283 -20.51 -8.28 34.07
CA GLU A 283 -19.31 -7.77 33.43
C GLU A 283 -19.68 -6.58 32.56
N LEU A 284 -19.00 -5.47 32.77
CA LEU A 284 -19.15 -4.25 31.97
C LEU A 284 -17.81 -3.94 31.33
N GLY A 285 -17.80 -3.59 30.05
CA GLY A 285 -16.55 -3.21 29.39
C GLY A 285 -16.76 -2.26 28.22
N SER A 286 -15.69 -1.55 27.89
CA SER A 286 -15.57 -0.68 26.73
C SER A 286 -14.37 -1.10 25.90
N ARG A 287 -14.51 -0.97 24.57
CA ARG A 287 -13.44 -1.24 23.60
C ARG A 287 -13.22 0.02 22.78
N PHE A 288 -11.94 0.35 22.58
CA PHE A 288 -11.48 1.49 21.81
C PHE A 288 -10.61 0.95 20.67
N THR A 289 -11.03 1.19 19.44
CA THR A 289 -10.27 0.84 18.25
C THR A 289 -9.85 2.13 17.56
N TRP A 290 -8.56 2.40 17.54
CA TRP A 290 -8.00 3.57 16.89
C TRP A 290 -7.06 3.15 15.77
N HIS A 291 -7.12 3.86 14.64
CA HIS A 291 -6.13 3.69 13.58
C HIS A 291 -5.81 5.02 12.90
N LYS A 292 -4.57 5.15 12.46
CA LYS A 292 -4.05 6.34 11.80
C LYS A 292 -4.61 6.48 10.38
N ALA A 293 -4.86 7.72 9.98
CA ALA A 293 -5.24 8.07 8.60
C ALA A 293 -4.25 7.51 7.56
N TYR A 294 -4.78 7.11 6.40
CA TYR A 294 -3.99 6.70 5.26
C TYR A 294 -3.13 7.88 4.74
N LYS A 295 -1.81 7.66 4.62
CA LYS A 295 -0.87 8.62 4.02
C LYS A 295 0.16 7.91 3.16
N ASN A 296 0.32 8.38 1.92
CA ASN A 296 1.27 7.81 0.96
C ASN A 296 1.89 8.93 0.09
N SER A 297 3.07 9.40 0.51
CA SER A 297 3.81 10.45 -0.20
C SER A 297 4.23 10.05 -1.61
N ASP A 298 4.54 8.78 -1.83
CA ASP A 298 4.95 8.29 -3.16
C ASP A 298 3.76 8.37 -4.13
N LEU A 299 2.55 8.04 -3.65
CA LEU A 299 1.31 8.16 -4.41
C LEU A 299 0.90 9.61 -4.64
N GLU A 300 1.03 10.47 -3.63
CA GLU A 300 0.78 11.91 -3.75
C GLU A 300 1.71 12.56 -4.78
N ASN A 301 3.01 12.21 -4.75
CA ASN A 301 3.96 12.66 -5.75
C ASN A 301 3.61 12.09 -7.13
N TYR A 302 3.35 10.79 -7.23
CA TYR A 302 2.98 10.15 -8.49
C TYR A 302 1.78 10.82 -9.15
N THR A 303 0.69 11.03 -8.39
CA THR A 303 -0.55 11.63 -8.87
C THR A 303 -0.38 13.09 -9.27
N ARG A 304 0.45 13.86 -8.55
CA ARG A 304 0.75 15.25 -8.89
C ARG A 304 1.46 15.40 -10.24
N TYR A 305 2.30 14.44 -10.62
CA TYR A 305 3.06 14.46 -11.88
C TYR A 305 2.51 13.47 -12.92
N ALA A 306 1.32 12.93 -12.68
CA ALA A 306 0.71 11.91 -13.52
C ALA A 306 0.10 12.44 -14.84
N GLY A 307 0.40 13.67 -15.22
CA GLY A 307 -0.12 14.30 -16.42
C GLY A 307 -1.37 15.15 -16.18
N ARG A 308 -1.66 15.99 -17.17
CA ARG A 308 -2.76 16.95 -17.14
C ARG A 308 -4.07 16.25 -17.53
N LEU A 309 -5.07 16.28 -16.65
CA LEU A 309 -6.43 15.82 -16.88
C LEU A 309 -7.16 16.76 -17.84
N GLU A 310 -8.31 16.31 -18.37
CA GLU A 310 -9.12 17.06 -19.36
C GLU A 310 -9.58 18.43 -18.85
N ASP A 311 -9.75 18.59 -17.53
CA ASP A 311 -10.12 19.85 -16.88
C ASP A 311 -8.92 20.80 -16.65
N GLY A 312 -7.74 20.41 -17.11
CA GLY A 312 -6.51 21.17 -16.98
C GLY A 312 -5.79 21.01 -15.63
N SER A 313 -6.34 20.24 -14.69
CA SER A 313 -5.69 19.85 -13.44
C SER A 313 -4.64 18.74 -13.67
N TYR A 314 -3.80 18.43 -12.68
CA TYR A 314 -2.89 17.29 -12.74
C TYR A 314 -3.44 16.14 -11.89
N GLY A 315 -3.38 14.92 -12.40
CA GLY A 315 -3.89 13.76 -11.67
C GLY A 315 -3.63 12.43 -12.38
N PHE A 316 -4.07 11.34 -11.73
CA PHE A 316 -3.97 10.00 -12.28
C PHE A 316 -5.34 9.33 -12.32
N THR A 317 -5.73 8.87 -13.50
CA THR A 317 -6.92 8.03 -13.66
C THR A 317 -6.52 6.58 -13.46
N TYR A 318 -6.99 5.97 -12.37
CA TYR A 318 -6.80 4.55 -12.13
C TYR A 318 -7.62 3.74 -13.14
N PHE A 319 -6.96 2.77 -13.77
CA PHE A 319 -7.62 1.83 -14.68
C PHE A 319 -8.31 0.71 -13.90
N ALA A 320 -7.65 0.21 -12.87
CA ALA A 320 -8.16 -0.82 -11.97
C ALA A 320 -7.55 -0.65 -10.58
N ASN A 321 -8.11 -1.35 -9.58
CA ASN A 321 -7.55 -1.41 -8.23
C ASN A 321 -7.32 -0.04 -7.58
N THR A 322 -8.26 0.89 -7.77
CA THR A 322 -8.22 2.21 -7.12
C THR A 322 -8.02 2.04 -5.61
N PRO A 323 -6.96 2.64 -5.02
CA PRO A 323 -6.76 2.58 -3.58
C PRO A 323 -7.77 3.48 -2.87
N PHE A 324 -8.46 2.95 -1.87
CA PHE A 324 -9.33 3.73 -1.00
C PHE A 324 -8.55 4.19 0.22
N SER A 325 -8.55 5.50 0.46
CA SER A 325 -7.99 6.09 1.67
C SER A 325 -9.04 6.12 2.79
N TRP A 326 -8.58 5.99 4.02
CA TRP A 326 -9.38 6.18 5.23
C TRP A 326 -8.79 7.31 6.07
N ASP A 327 -9.63 7.95 6.88
CA ASP A 327 -9.21 8.99 7.82
C ASP A 327 -8.81 8.37 9.18
N GLU A 328 -8.25 9.20 10.06
CA GLU A 328 -8.03 8.83 11.44
C GLU A 328 -9.38 8.51 12.10
N THR A 329 -9.48 7.32 12.67
CA THR A 329 -10.76 6.78 13.16
C THR A 329 -10.57 6.30 14.59
N LEU A 330 -11.47 6.74 15.48
CA LEU A 330 -11.64 6.23 16.83
C LEU A 330 -13.04 5.65 16.98
N LEU A 331 -13.13 4.34 17.13
CA LEU A 331 -14.37 3.64 17.44
C LEU A 331 -14.45 3.37 18.94
N VAL A 332 -15.62 3.65 19.50
CA VAL A 332 -15.92 3.39 20.90
C VAL A 332 -17.08 2.42 20.98
N ASP A 333 -16.82 1.23 21.48
CA ASP A 333 -17.83 0.21 21.75
C ASP A 333 -17.98 0.00 23.25
N ALA A 334 -19.16 -0.46 23.68
CA ALA A 334 -19.36 -0.90 25.05
C ALA A 334 -20.27 -2.13 25.11
N TYR A 335 -20.11 -2.92 26.16
CA TYR A 335 -20.96 -4.08 26.41
C TYR A 335 -21.28 -4.24 27.89
N ALA A 336 -22.41 -4.89 28.14
CA ALA A 336 -22.85 -5.34 29.44
C ALA A 336 -23.28 -6.80 29.32
N HIS A 337 -22.57 -7.70 30.01
CA HIS A 337 -22.86 -9.12 30.07
C HIS A 337 -23.32 -9.49 31.48
N TYR A 338 -24.50 -10.10 31.59
CA TYR A 338 -25.11 -10.50 32.86
C TYR A 338 -25.45 -11.98 32.88
N LYS A 339 -24.91 -12.70 33.86
CA LYS A 339 -25.25 -14.10 34.16
C LYS A 339 -26.48 -14.13 35.07
N ILE A 340 -27.62 -14.51 34.49
CA ILE A 340 -28.87 -14.70 35.24
C ILE A 340 -28.72 -15.91 36.17
N ASN A 341 -28.22 -17.03 35.63
CA ASN A 341 -27.83 -18.23 36.36
C ASN A 341 -26.68 -18.94 35.62
N ASP A 342 -26.29 -20.14 36.05
CA ASP A 342 -25.15 -20.88 35.49
C ASP A 342 -25.36 -21.34 34.03
N ASN A 343 -26.60 -21.38 33.57
CA ASN A 343 -27.02 -21.88 32.27
C ASN A 343 -27.56 -20.78 31.34
N LEU A 344 -27.78 -19.56 31.86
CA LEU A 344 -28.46 -18.48 31.16
C LEU A 344 -27.74 -17.14 31.36
N SER A 345 -27.37 -16.49 30.26
CA SER A 345 -26.82 -15.13 30.28
C SER A 345 -27.43 -14.24 29.20
N VAL A 346 -27.42 -12.94 29.47
CA VAL A 346 -27.83 -11.87 28.56
C VAL A 346 -26.64 -10.96 28.31
N GLU A 347 -26.48 -10.52 27.06
CA GLU A 347 -25.47 -9.54 26.68
C GLU A 347 -26.11 -8.42 25.86
N LEU A 348 -25.84 -7.18 26.25
CA LEU A 348 -26.13 -5.99 25.46
C LEU A 348 -24.80 -5.42 24.95
N VAL A 349 -24.66 -5.27 23.64
CA VAL A 349 -23.50 -4.66 23.00
C VAL A 349 -23.94 -3.43 22.22
N GLY A 350 -23.25 -2.31 22.41
CA GLY A 350 -23.34 -1.14 21.57
C GLY A 350 -22.02 -0.93 20.82
N THR A 351 -22.07 -0.89 19.50
CA THR A 351 -20.90 -0.64 18.64
C THR A 351 -20.98 0.73 18.00
N ASN A 352 -19.83 1.35 17.75
CA ASN A 352 -19.70 2.70 17.19
C ASN A 352 -20.59 3.71 17.93
N LEU A 353 -20.46 3.78 19.26
CA LEU A 353 -21.31 4.60 20.13
C LEU A 353 -21.23 6.10 19.83
N THR A 354 -20.12 6.56 19.25
CA THR A 354 -19.96 7.93 18.76
C THR A 354 -20.68 8.19 17.44
N ASP A 355 -21.22 7.15 16.79
CA ASP A 355 -21.89 7.22 15.49
C ASP A 355 -21.00 7.83 14.41
N LEU A 356 -19.72 7.46 14.42
CA LEU A 356 -18.74 7.95 13.46
C LEU A 356 -19.05 7.40 12.07
N TYR A 357 -19.08 8.27 11.07
CA TYR A 357 -19.10 7.88 9.66
C TYR A 357 -17.67 7.63 9.18
N TYR A 358 -17.34 6.39 8.85
CA TYR A 358 -15.99 5.99 8.48
C TYR A 358 -16.00 4.85 7.46
N VAL A 359 -14.82 4.56 6.90
CA VAL A 359 -14.56 3.37 6.08
C VAL A 359 -13.45 2.56 6.76
N ASP A 360 -13.61 1.25 6.79
CA ASP A 360 -12.58 0.38 7.37
C ASP A 360 -11.27 0.46 6.55
N PRO A 361 -10.10 0.46 7.21
CA PRO A 361 -8.84 0.21 6.53
C PRO A 361 -8.90 -1.07 5.73
N THR A 362 -8.12 -1.17 4.65
CA THR A 362 -8.09 -2.33 3.73
C THR A 362 -9.41 -2.60 2.97
N THR A 363 -10.43 -1.72 3.08
CA THR A 363 -11.64 -1.87 2.30
C THR A 363 -11.37 -1.78 0.80
N ARG A 364 -12.06 -2.64 0.04
CA ARG A 364 -12.02 -2.67 -1.42
C ARG A 364 -13.23 -1.97 -2.05
N SER A 365 -14.01 -1.27 -1.23
CA SER A 365 -15.24 -0.58 -1.63
C SER A 365 -15.40 0.72 -0.85
N PRO A 366 -15.93 1.80 -1.45
CA PRO A 366 -16.18 3.07 -0.77
C PRO A 366 -17.47 3.02 0.08
N VAL A 367 -17.86 1.85 0.56
CA VAL A 367 -19.05 1.66 1.39
C VAL A 367 -18.68 1.99 2.83
N ALA A 368 -19.45 2.88 3.44
CA ALA A 368 -19.29 3.23 4.84
C ALA A 368 -19.54 2.03 5.75
N ALA A 369 -18.73 1.92 6.80
CA ALA A 369 -18.93 0.95 7.85
C ALA A 369 -20.21 1.28 8.66
N PRO A 370 -20.81 0.29 9.36
CA PRO A 370 -22.02 0.51 10.14
C PRO A 370 -21.87 1.64 11.18
N GLY A 371 -22.92 2.46 11.27
CA GLY A 371 -23.08 3.46 12.33
C GLY A 371 -23.39 2.82 13.69
N ARG A 372 -23.90 3.62 14.62
CA ARG A 372 -24.27 3.16 15.95
C ARG A 372 -25.25 2.00 15.88
N THR A 373 -24.87 0.87 16.45
CA THR A 373 -25.68 -0.35 16.45
C THR A 373 -25.82 -0.90 17.86
N LEU A 374 -27.03 -1.32 18.23
CA LEU A 374 -27.31 -2.01 19.49
C LEU A 374 -27.71 -3.46 19.21
N LYS A 375 -27.09 -4.39 19.91
CA LYS A 375 -27.36 -5.83 19.80
C LYS A 375 -27.64 -6.41 21.19
N LEU A 376 -28.78 -7.07 21.34
CA LEU A 376 -29.12 -7.86 22.51
C LEU A 376 -29.00 -9.35 22.17
N SER A 377 -28.29 -10.11 23.00
CA SER A 377 -28.09 -11.55 22.84
C SER A 377 -28.50 -12.29 24.11
N LEU A 378 -29.16 -13.43 23.96
CA LEU A 378 -29.49 -14.38 25.03
C LEU A 378 -28.77 -15.69 24.74
N THR A 379 -27.98 -16.19 25.70
CA THR A 379 -27.26 -17.46 25.56
C THR A 379 -27.75 -18.46 26.60
N GLY A 380 -28.21 -19.62 26.14
CA GLY A 380 -28.59 -20.76 26.97
C GLY A 380 -27.64 -21.94 26.75
N ARG A 381 -27.20 -22.60 27.83
CA ARG A 381 -26.45 -23.87 27.78
C ARG A 381 -27.22 -24.93 28.58
N PHE A 382 -27.43 -26.10 27.99
CA PHE A 382 -28.22 -27.19 28.56
C PHE A 382 -27.39 -28.47 28.70
#